data_AF-D5PBR0-F1
#
_entry.id   AF-D5PBR0-F1
#
_cell.length_a   1.000
_cell.length_b   1.000
_cell.length_c   1.000
_cell.angle_alpha   90.00
_cell.angle_beta   90.00
_cell.angle_gamma   90.00
#
_symmetry.space_group_name_H-M   'P 1'
#
loop_
_entity.id
_entity.type
_entity.pdbx_description
1 polymer ?
#
loop_
_entity_poly.entity_id
_entity_poly.type
_entity_poly.pdbx_seq_one_letter_code
_entity_poly.pdbx_strand_id
1 'polypeptide(L)'
;MNGAWTARPPTTTPSPGSPKWCWARGLTIVGALACLKFTRLPYFSSLAFPCAVGLLVVVIAGVTLTPALIAFASGFGLLDPKRKFNYTRWRRLATAIVRWPAPILATSVILAIVGAIGLMGFTPRYNDLYYLPQSAGSVKAYNAADQHFTQARLNPDLLMIESDHDLRNPRDLLVLDKIAGAIFHVPGIERVQSITRPLGPPIQDGSIPFQLSVQSAAIRDNLNYLKARVGDIKKITGFLDTQIALLERQYAVTQKLANAADDSSKTTGETAAITDEIRDHIADFDDFWRPIRSYFYWERHCYDIPICWSLRSLFDALDGFDQLAEKFHALTSDLTDTATATRELLRSSPRTSPSRSRSGTRR
;
A
#
# COMPACT_ATOMS: atom_id res chain seq x y z
N MET A 1 -30.37 71.43 -55.39
CA MET A 1 -31.63 70.76 -55.75
C MET A 1 -32.55 70.77 -54.54
N ASN A 2 -33.47 71.73 -54.50
CA ASN A 2 -34.39 71.98 -53.40
C ASN A 2 -35.55 70.98 -53.44
N GLY A 3 -35.44 69.87 -52.72
CA GLY A 3 -36.53 68.92 -52.51
C GLY A 3 -37.34 69.30 -51.28
N ALA A 4 -38.36 70.14 -51.46
CA ALA A 4 -39.31 70.48 -50.42
C ALA A 4 -40.12 69.24 -50.01
N TRP A 5 -39.83 68.68 -48.84
CA TRP A 5 -40.68 67.70 -48.17
C TRP A 5 -41.95 68.41 -47.69
N THR A 6 -42.98 68.42 -48.52
CA THR A 6 -44.32 68.89 -48.14
C THR A 6 -44.97 67.84 -47.23
N ALA A 7 -44.88 68.05 -45.92
CA ALA A 7 -45.64 67.30 -44.95
C ALA A 7 -47.14 67.54 -45.18
N ARG A 8 -47.86 66.55 -45.73
CA ARG A 8 -49.33 66.57 -45.78
C ARG A 8 -49.87 66.67 -44.34
N PRO A 9 -50.87 67.53 -44.06
CA PRO A 9 -51.51 67.56 -42.76
C PRO A 9 -52.21 66.22 -42.48
N PRO A 10 -52.22 65.73 -41.24
CA PRO A 10 -52.92 64.49 -40.88
C PRO A 10 -54.42 64.72 -41.06
N THR A 11 -54.99 64.11 -42.11
CA THR A 11 -56.44 64.02 -42.29
C THR A 11 -57.01 63.20 -41.13
N THR A 12 -57.91 63.79 -40.36
CA THR A 12 -58.59 63.19 -39.20
C THR A 12 -59.72 62.22 -39.59
N THR A 13 -59.65 61.60 -40.77
CA THR A 13 -60.54 60.52 -41.16
C THR A 13 -59.86 59.19 -40.84
N PRO A 14 -60.54 58.25 -40.15
CA PRO A 14 -59.98 56.93 -39.93
C PRO A 14 -59.88 56.26 -41.30
N SER A 15 -58.67 56.17 -41.85
CA SER A 15 -58.49 55.48 -43.12
C SER A 15 -58.86 54.00 -42.93
N PRO A 16 -59.48 53.31 -43.90
CA PRO A 16 -59.90 51.91 -43.77
C PRO A 16 -58.71 50.92 -43.72
N GLY A 17 -57.50 51.40 -43.46
CA GLY A 17 -56.25 50.66 -43.67
C GLY A 17 -55.67 49.95 -42.45
N SER A 18 -56.32 49.94 -41.28
CA SER A 18 -55.62 49.65 -40.02
C SER A 18 -55.51 48.19 -39.53
N PRO A 19 -56.19 47.14 -40.04
CA PRO A 19 -55.97 45.80 -39.51
C PRO A 19 -54.58 45.27 -39.92
N LYS A 20 -54.19 45.44 -41.19
CA LYS A 20 -52.94 44.89 -41.74
C LYS A 20 -51.68 45.37 -41.02
N TRP A 21 -51.64 46.63 -40.57
CA TRP A 21 -50.49 47.16 -39.83
C TRP A 21 -50.41 46.63 -38.40
N CYS A 22 -51.55 46.43 -37.75
CA CYS A 22 -51.62 45.81 -36.42
C CYS A 22 -51.22 44.35 -36.48
N TRP A 23 -51.68 43.60 -37.49
CA TRP A 23 -51.24 42.24 -37.75
C TRP A 23 -49.74 42.16 -38.00
N ALA A 24 -49.18 43.01 -38.88
CA ALA A 24 -47.75 43.00 -39.18
C ALA A 24 -46.88 43.26 -37.93
N ARG A 25 -47.25 44.23 -37.09
CA ARG A 25 -46.51 44.52 -35.84
C ARG A 25 -46.73 43.47 -34.75
N GLY A 26 -47.92 42.88 -34.66
CA GLY A 26 -48.18 41.78 -33.74
C GLY A 26 -47.38 40.53 -34.11
N LEU A 27 -47.31 40.21 -35.40
CA LEU A 27 -46.60 39.04 -35.90
C LEU A 27 -45.09 39.13 -35.70
N THR A 28 -44.49 40.33 -35.76
CA THR A 28 -43.05 40.49 -35.49
C THR A 28 -42.71 40.19 -34.03
N ILE A 29 -43.58 40.57 -33.08
CA ILE A 29 -43.38 40.29 -31.65
C ILE A 29 -43.62 38.80 -31.37
N VAL A 30 -44.67 38.21 -31.95
CA VAL A 30 -44.93 36.76 -31.86
C VAL A 30 -43.77 35.96 -32.42
N GLY A 31 -43.22 36.37 -33.58
CA GLY A 31 -42.04 35.76 -34.18
C GLY A 31 -40.81 35.87 -33.27
N ALA A 32 -40.57 37.05 -32.68
CA ALA A 32 -39.47 37.25 -31.75
C ALA A 32 -39.58 36.36 -30.50
N LEU A 33 -40.78 36.18 -29.93
CA LEU A 33 -41.01 35.26 -28.82
C LEU A 33 -40.87 33.79 -29.24
N ALA A 34 -41.32 33.43 -30.44
CA ALA A 34 -41.15 32.08 -30.98
C ALA A 34 -39.66 31.73 -31.19
N CYS A 35 -38.82 32.71 -31.56
CA CYS A 35 -37.37 32.52 -31.69
C CYS A 35 -36.70 32.13 -30.36
N LEU A 36 -37.29 32.41 -29.19
CA LEU A 36 -36.77 31.94 -27.89
C LEU A 36 -36.73 30.42 -27.80
N LYS A 37 -37.50 29.68 -28.62
CA LYS A 37 -37.46 28.21 -28.67
C LYS A 37 -36.08 27.66 -29.09
N PHE A 38 -35.30 28.44 -29.83
CA PHE A 38 -33.95 28.04 -30.25
C PHE A 38 -32.87 28.27 -29.19
N THR A 39 -33.22 28.85 -28.04
CA THR A 39 -32.28 29.05 -26.94
C THR A 39 -31.99 27.74 -26.21
N ARG A 40 -30.74 27.58 -25.75
CA ARG A 40 -30.27 26.36 -25.05
C ARG A 40 -30.80 26.25 -23.62
N LEU A 41 -31.20 27.37 -23.00
CA LEU A 41 -31.71 27.37 -21.62
C LEU A 41 -33.16 26.87 -21.59
N PRO A 42 -33.47 25.80 -20.84
CA PRO A 42 -34.81 25.18 -20.83
C PRO A 42 -35.89 26.13 -20.30
N TYR A 43 -35.52 27.08 -19.44
CA TYR A 43 -36.42 28.12 -18.94
C TYR A 43 -37.01 28.96 -20.09
N PHE A 44 -36.18 29.40 -21.04
CA PHE A 44 -36.62 30.22 -22.16
C PHE A 44 -37.33 29.41 -23.25
N SER A 45 -36.87 28.19 -23.54
CA SER A 45 -37.48 27.35 -24.58
C SER A 45 -38.87 26.84 -24.20
N SER A 46 -39.09 26.54 -22.92
CA SER A 46 -40.41 26.11 -22.40
C SER A 46 -41.43 27.26 -22.34
N LEU A 47 -40.99 28.49 -22.04
CA LEU A 47 -41.85 29.69 -22.03
C LEU A 47 -42.16 30.22 -23.44
N ALA A 48 -41.29 29.95 -24.42
CA ALA A 48 -41.45 30.45 -25.78
C ALA A 48 -42.81 30.12 -26.41
N PHE A 49 -43.24 28.86 -26.31
CA PHE A 49 -44.49 28.40 -26.91
C PHE A 49 -45.75 29.01 -26.26
N PRO A 50 -45.97 28.92 -24.93
CA PRO A 50 -47.14 29.52 -24.30
C PRO A 50 -47.17 31.05 -24.46
N CYS A 51 -46.02 31.73 -24.38
CA CYS A 51 -45.96 33.18 -24.59
C CYS A 51 -46.27 33.57 -26.05
N ALA A 52 -45.75 32.85 -27.04
CA ALA A 52 -46.02 33.13 -28.45
C ALA A 52 -47.50 32.88 -28.81
N VAL A 53 -48.08 31.77 -28.34
CA VAL A 53 -49.51 31.48 -28.56
C VAL A 53 -50.40 32.49 -27.85
N GLY A 54 -50.09 32.82 -26.58
CA GLY A 54 -50.83 33.82 -25.82
C GLY A 54 -50.81 35.18 -26.51
N LEU A 55 -49.64 35.62 -26.97
CA LEU A 55 -49.52 36.90 -27.68
C LEU A 55 -50.24 36.87 -29.03
N LEU A 56 -50.21 35.76 -29.76
CA LEU A 56 -50.95 35.58 -31.00
C LEU A 56 -52.45 35.73 -30.75
N VAL A 57 -52.99 35.09 -29.72
CA VAL A 57 -54.41 35.23 -29.33
C VAL A 57 -54.74 36.67 -28.97
N VAL A 58 -53.88 37.36 -28.20
CA VAL A 58 -54.06 38.77 -27.84
C VAL A 58 -54.05 39.67 -29.08
N VAL A 59 -53.19 39.41 -30.07
CA VAL A 59 -53.17 40.17 -31.33
C VAL A 59 -54.45 39.95 -32.12
N ILE A 60 -54.92 38.70 -32.23
CA ILE A 60 -56.19 38.38 -32.90
C ILE A 60 -57.35 39.10 -32.22
N ALA A 61 -57.47 38.94 -30.89
CA ALA A 61 -58.49 39.59 -30.09
C ALA A 61 -58.39 41.12 -30.18
N GLY A 62 -57.18 41.68 -30.17
CA GLY A 62 -56.95 43.11 -30.33
C GLY A 62 -57.48 43.63 -31.66
N VAL A 63 -57.26 42.91 -32.76
CA VAL A 63 -57.72 43.36 -34.08
C VAL A 63 -59.22 43.13 -34.30
N THR A 64 -59.86 42.18 -33.61
CA THR A 64 -61.29 41.91 -33.76
C THR A 64 -62.14 42.66 -32.73
N LEU A 65 -61.74 42.61 -31.46
CA LEU A 65 -62.47 43.19 -30.33
C LEU A 65 -62.34 44.71 -30.27
N THR A 66 -61.15 45.26 -30.50
CA THR A 66 -60.93 46.73 -30.40
C THR A 66 -61.80 47.52 -31.37
N PRO A 67 -61.87 47.21 -32.69
CA PRO A 67 -62.76 47.94 -33.58
C PRO A 67 -64.24 47.66 -33.29
N ALA A 68 -64.61 46.46 -32.83
CA ALA A 68 -65.98 46.15 -32.42
C ALA A 68 -66.42 46.98 -31.20
N LEU A 69 -65.56 47.09 -30.18
CA LEU A 69 -65.80 47.93 -29.00
C LEU A 69 -65.83 49.41 -29.34
N ILE A 70 -64.94 49.89 -30.22
CA ILE A 70 -64.96 51.28 -30.68
C ILE A 70 -66.24 51.56 -31.45
N ALA A 71 -66.66 50.68 -32.36
CA ALA A 71 -67.91 50.84 -33.10
C ALA A 71 -69.11 50.89 -32.14
N PHE A 72 -69.20 49.96 -31.20
CA PHE A 72 -70.24 49.94 -30.18
C PHE A 72 -70.26 51.20 -29.32
N ALA A 73 -69.11 51.59 -28.74
CA ALA A 73 -69.00 52.77 -27.88
C ALA A 73 -69.14 54.10 -28.64
N SER A 74 -68.78 54.15 -29.93
CA SER A 74 -69.04 55.30 -30.79
C SER A 74 -70.53 55.47 -31.07
N GLY A 75 -71.30 54.37 -31.15
CA GLY A 75 -72.76 54.42 -31.22
C GLY A 75 -73.43 55.04 -29.99
N PHE A 76 -72.78 54.98 -28.83
CA PHE A 76 -73.20 55.68 -27.59
C PHE A 76 -72.64 57.10 -27.45
N GLY A 77 -71.93 57.63 -28.46
CA GLY A 77 -71.39 58.99 -28.44
C GLY A 77 -70.28 59.24 -27.40
N LEU A 78 -69.73 58.19 -26.79
CA LEU A 78 -68.73 58.30 -25.73
C LEU A 78 -67.31 58.59 -26.24
N LEU A 79 -67.03 58.28 -27.52
CA LEU A 79 -65.69 58.31 -28.11
C LEU A 79 -65.42 59.47 -29.07
N ASP A 80 -66.33 60.44 -29.17
CA ASP A 80 -66.09 61.61 -30.01
C ASP A 80 -64.96 62.48 -29.43
N PRO A 81 -63.92 62.80 -30.22
CA PRO A 81 -62.78 63.57 -29.74
C PRO A 81 -63.19 65.02 -29.45
N LYS A 82 -63.47 65.33 -28.19
CA LYS A 82 -63.89 66.68 -27.73
C LYS A 82 -62.80 67.76 -27.82
N ARG A 83 -61.53 67.39 -28.10
CA ARG A 83 -60.39 68.32 -28.16
C ARG A 83 -59.47 68.00 -29.33
N LYS A 84 -59.08 69.04 -30.09
CA LYS A 84 -58.01 68.94 -31.09
C LYS A 84 -56.67 68.74 -30.36
N PHE A 85 -55.92 67.70 -30.74
CA PHE A 85 -54.62 67.41 -30.15
C PHE A 85 -53.65 68.57 -30.41
N ASN A 86 -52.92 69.02 -29.38
CA ASN A 86 -51.97 70.12 -29.54
C ASN A 86 -50.64 69.59 -30.13
N TYR A 87 -50.55 69.58 -31.47
CA TYR A 87 -49.36 69.15 -32.20
C TYR A 87 -48.19 70.14 -32.12
N THR A 88 -48.36 71.32 -31.53
CA THR A 88 -47.36 72.40 -31.60
C THR A 88 -46.03 71.99 -30.97
N ARG A 89 -46.04 71.27 -29.83
CA ARG A 89 -44.82 70.78 -29.18
C ARG A 89 -44.13 69.69 -30.01
N TRP A 90 -44.90 68.74 -30.54
CA TRP A 90 -44.40 67.69 -31.42
C TRP A 90 -43.82 68.23 -32.72
N ARG A 91 -44.49 69.22 -33.31
CA ARG A 91 -44.00 69.88 -34.52
C ARG A 91 -42.71 70.65 -34.26
N ARG A 92 -42.59 71.34 -33.12
CA ARG A 92 -41.35 72.01 -32.72
C ARG A 92 -40.20 71.02 -32.56
N LEU A 93 -40.45 69.88 -31.89
CA LEU A 93 -39.46 68.82 -31.72
C LEU A 93 -39.04 68.22 -33.08
N ALA A 94 -40.01 67.90 -33.94
CA ALA A 94 -39.74 67.40 -35.29
C ALA A 94 -38.95 68.42 -36.13
N THR A 95 -39.30 69.71 -36.08
CA THR A 95 -38.56 70.75 -36.79
C THR A 95 -37.14 70.94 -36.25
N ALA A 96 -36.92 70.76 -34.95
CA ALA A 96 -35.58 70.81 -34.36
C ALA A 96 -34.71 69.64 -34.87
N ILE A 97 -35.27 68.42 -34.92
CA ILE A 97 -34.62 67.21 -35.45
C ILE A 97 -34.20 67.39 -36.91
N VAL A 98 -35.10 67.89 -37.76
CA VAL A 98 -34.84 68.06 -39.20
C VAL A 98 -33.86 69.20 -39.47
N ARG A 99 -33.87 70.26 -38.67
CA ARG A 99 -33.01 71.44 -38.88
C ARG A 99 -31.58 71.25 -38.38
N TRP A 100 -31.37 70.38 -37.39
CA TRP A 100 -30.05 70.09 -36.80
C TRP A 100 -29.83 68.58 -36.61
N PRO A 101 -29.74 67.79 -37.70
CA PRO A 101 -29.71 66.33 -37.60
C PRO A 101 -28.42 65.81 -36.93
N ALA A 102 -27.27 66.39 -37.25
CA ALA A 102 -25.97 65.94 -36.74
C ALA A 102 -25.80 66.06 -35.21
N PRO A 103 -26.04 67.23 -34.56
CA PRO A 103 -25.86 67.34 -33.12
C PRO A 103 -26.89 66.53 -32.33
N ILE A 104 -28.13 66.43 -32.83
CA ILE A 104 -29.19 65.65 -32.16
C ILE A 104 -28.86 64.16 -32.20
N LEU A 105 -28.41 63.67 -33.36
CA LEU A 105 -27.93 62.30 -33.49
C LEU A 105 -26.74 62.06 -32.55
N ALA A 106 -25.73 62.93 -32.56
CA ALA A 106 -24.56 62.82 -31.68
C ALA A 106 -24.96 62.76 -30.21
N THR A 107 -25.84 63.65 -29.73
CA THR A 107 -26.34 63.61 -28.35
C THR A 107 -27.12 62.34 -28.03
N SER A 108 -27.95 61.85 -28.96
CA SER A 108 -28.74 60.63 -28.74
C SER A 108 -27.85 59.38 -28.69
N VAL A 109 -26.81 59.33 -29.52
CA VAL A 109 -25.81 58.25 -29.54
C VAL A 109 -24.94 58.31 -28.30
N ILE A 110 -24.46 59.48 -27.89
CA ILE A 110 -23.71 59.64 -26.63
C ILE A 110 -24.55 59.17 -25.45
N LEU A 111 -25.83 59.55 -25.38
CA LEU A 111 -26.74 59.12 -24.32
C LEU A 111 -26.95 57.59 -24.34
N ALA A 112 -27.11 57.00 -25.53
CA ALA A 112 -27.23 55.56 -25.69
C ALA A 112 -25.95 54.81 -25.26
N ILE A 113 -24.77 55.35 -25.61
CA ILE A 113 -23.47 54.79 -25.20
C ILE A 113 -23.30 54.87 -23.68
N VAL A 114 -23.66 56.01 -23.05
CA VAL A 114 -23.62 56.14 -21.59
C VAL A 114 -24.54 55.12 -20.92
N GLY A 115 -25.74 54.88 -21.46
CA GLY A 115 -26.62 53.81 -21.00
C GLY A 115 -26.04 52.41 -21.21
N ALA A 116 -25.36 52.18 -22.34
CA ALA A 116 -24.72 50.90 -22.66
C ALA A 116 -23.49 50.62 -21.79
N ILE A 117 -22.73 51.63 -21.38
CA ILE A 117 -21.61 51.49 -20.44
C ILE A 117 -22.09 50.91 -19.11
N GLY A 118 -23.31 51.25 -18.67
CA GLY A 118 -23.93 50.66 -17.47
C GLY A 118 -24.13 49.14 -17.56
N LEU A 119 -24.20 48.56 -18.77
CA LEU A 119 -24.29 47.12 -18.97
C LEU A 119 -22.95 46.40 -18.92
N MET A 120 -21.82 47.12 -18.97
CA MET A 120 -20.48 46.51 -19.02
C MET A 120 -20.13 45.74 -17.73
N GLY A 121 -20.78 46.07 -16.61
CA GLY A 121 -20.66 45.36 -15.33
C GLY A 121 -21.73 44.29 -15.09
N PHE A 122 -22.59 43.99 -16.07
CA PHE A 122 -23.66 43.02 -15.88
C PHE A 122 -23.12 41.58 -15.92
N THR A 123 -23.00 40.97 -14.75
CA THR A 123 -22.70 39.53 -14.62
C THR A 123 -24.01 38.76 -14.40
N PRO A 124 -24.45 37.91 -15.35
CA PRO A 124 -25.65 37.10 -15.14
C PRO A 124 -25.43 36.13 -13.97
N ARG A 125 -26.24 36.26 -12.91
CA ARG A 125 -26.25 35.32 -11.78
C ARG A 125 -27.49 34.44 -11.88
N TYR A 126 -27.26 33.13 -11.91
CA TYR A 126 -28.29 32.10 -12.00
C TYR A 126 -28.63 31.48 -10.64
N ASN A 127 -28.37 32.20 -9.54
CA ASN A 127 -28.71 31.72 -8.21
C ASN A 127 -30.09 32.27 -7.80
N ASP A 128 -31.07 31.37 -7.73
CA ASP A 128 -32.45 31.68 -7.42
C ASP A 128 -32.63 32.27 -6.00
N LEU A 129 -31.72 31.98 -5.06
CA LEU A 129 -31.76 32.50 -3.69
C LEU A 129 -31.77 34.04 -3.63
N TYR A 130 -31.16 34.73 -4.60
CA TYR A 130 -31.16 36.20 -4.63
C TYR A 130 -32.51 36.80 -5.03
N TYR A 131 -33.35 36.03 -5.73
CA TYR A 131 -34.66 36.48 -6.17
C TYR A 131 -35.76 36.16 -5.15
N LEU A 132 -35.44 35.43 -4.07
CA LEU A 132 -36.34 35.17 -2.96
C LEU A 132 -36.20 36.26 -1.87
N PRO A 133 -37.30 36.63 -1.20
CA PRO A 133 -37.23 37.54 -0.05
C PRO A 133 -36.47 36.86 1.10
N GLN A 134 -35.67 37.65 1.84
CA GLN A 134 -34.89 37.16 3.00
C GLN A 134 -35.76 36.56 4.12
N SER A 135 -37.06 36.86 4.13
CA SER A 135 -38.03 36.28 5.06
C SER A 135 -38.46 34.85 4.72
N ALA A 136 -38.22 34.38 3.49
CA ALA A 136 -38.61 33.05 3.03
C ALA A 136 -37.94 31.95 3.86
N GLY A 137 -38.70 30.90 4.20
CA GLY A 137 -38.20 29.76 4.96
C GLY A 137 -36.99 29.09 4.31
N SER A 138 -36.98 29.01 2.97
CA SER A 138 -35.86 28.43 2.20
C SER A 138 -34.55 29.20 2.36
N VAL A 139 -34.61 30.54 2.37
CA VAL A 139 -33.41 31.38 2.56
C VAL A 139 -32.89 31.24 3.99
N LYS A 140 -33.78 31.22 5.00
CA LYS A 140 -33.38 31.00 6.40
C LYS A 140 -32.75 29.62 6.61
N ALA A 141 -33.33 28.58 6.02
CA ALA A 141 -32.80 27.23 6.08
C ALA A 141 -31.42 27.14 5.38
N TYR A 142 -31.28 27.78 4.21
CA TYR A 142 -30.01 27.82 3.49
C TYR A 142 -28.93 28.57 4.29
N ASN A 143 -29.26 29.74 4.86
CA ASN A 143 -28.35 30.52 5.69
C ASN A 143 -27.96 29.76 6.98
N ALA A 144 -28.87 28.98 7.56
CA ALA A 144 -28.54 28.12 8.69
C ALA A 144 -27.65 26.93 8.28
N ALA A 145 -27.86 26.38 7.09
CA ALA A 145 -27.03 25.29 6.56
C ALA A 145 -25.62 25.78 6.21
N ASP A 146 -25.47 27.00 5.68
CA ASP A 146 -24.19 27.63 5.34
C ASP A 146 -23.28 27.83 6.58
N GLN A 147 -23.85 27.92 7.78
CA GLN A 147 -23.07 28.01 9.02
C GLN A 147 -22.37 26.69 9.38
N HIS A 148 -22.88 25.55 8.91
CA HIS A 148 -22.40 24.22 9.28
C HIS A 148 -21.79 23.42 8.12
N PHE A 149 -22.17 23.74 6.88
CA PHE A 149 -21.72 23.05 5.68
C PHE A 149 -21.02 24.03 4.76
N THR A 150 -19.84 23.65 4.26
CA THR A 150 -19.15 24.42 3.23
C THR A 150 -20.03 24.48 1.97
N GLN A 151 -19.93 25.58 1.21
CA GLN A 151 -20.70 25.79 -0.02
C GLN A 151 -20.58 24.62 -1.02
N ALA A 152 -19.41 23.97 -1.07
CA ALA A 152 -19.15 22.77 -1.88
C ALA A 152 -19.96 21.53 -1.45
N ARG A 153 -20.41 21.46 -0.18
CA ARG A 153 -21.32 20.38 0.29
C ARG A 153 -22.77 20.66 -0.04
N LEU A 154 -23.17 21.93 -0.09
CA LEU A 154 -24.55 22.32 -0.40
C LEU A 154 -24.86 22.20 -1.88
N ASN A 155 -23.87 22.45 -2.75
CA ASN A 155 -23.96 22.27 -4.20
C ASN A 155 -22.81 21.40 -4.71
N PRO A 156 -22.88 20.07 -4.56
CA PRO A 156 -21.84 19.19 -5.05
C PRO A 156 -21.90 19.05 -6.58
N ASP A 157 -20.74 19.05 -7.23
CA ASP A 157 -20.62 18.63 -8.62
C ASP A 157 -20.70 17.11 -8.71
N LEU A 158 -21.60 16.61 -9.54
CA LEU A 158 -21.82 15.18 -9.76
C LEU A 158 -21.10 14.73 -11.02
N LEU A 159 -20.07 13.91 -10.85
CA LEU A 159 -19.40 13.21 -11.96
C LEU A 159 -19.99 11.81 -12.11
N MET A 160 -20.64 11.55 -13.24
CA MET A 160 -21.12 10.23 -13.60
C MET A 160 -20.06 9.50 -14.43
N ILE A 161 -19.67 8.30 -14.00
CA ILE A 161 -18.76 7.42 -14.72
C ILE A 161 -19.59 6.30 -15.33
N GLU A 162 -19.56 6.20 -16.66
CA GLU A 162 -20.26 5.17 -17.41
C GLU A 162 -19.25 4.17 -18.00
N SER A 163 -19.60 2.89 -17.94
CA SER A 163 -18.79 1.78 -18.44
C SER A 163 -19.70 0.76 -19.10
N ASP A 164 -19.12 0.02 -20.06
CA ASP A 164 -19.69 -1.11 -20.78
C ASP A 164 -19.81 -2.39 -19.94
N HIS A 165 -19.29 -2.42 -18.72
CA HIS A 165 -19.34 -3.56 -17.81
C HIS A 165 -19.64 -3.13 -16.36
N ASP A 166 -19.90 -4.11 -15.50
CA ASP A 166 -20.15 -3.86 -14.08
C ASP A 166 -18.85 -3.49 -13.34
N LEU A 167 -18.82 -2.27 -12.82
CA LEU A 167 -17.70 -1.69 -12.06
C LEU A 167 -17.63 -2.18 -10.60
N ARG A 168 -18.56 -3.03 -10.15
CA ARG A 168 -18.61 -3.58 -8.78
C ARG A 168 -17.64 -4.73 -8.56
N ASN A 169 -16.47 -4.68 -9.19
CA ASN A 169 -15.42 -5.66 -9.01
C ASN A 169 -14.18 -4.99 -8.37
N PRO A 170 -13.32 -5.75 -7.67
CA PRO A 170 -12.18 -5.18 -6.95
C PRO A 170 -11.18 -4.48 -7.89
N ARG A 171 -11.07 -4.91 -9.15
CA ARG A 171 -10.17 -4.29 -10.13
C ARG A 171 -10.63 -2.87 -10.50
N ASP A 172 -11.92 -2.70 -10.74
CA ASP A 172 -12.50 -1.45 -11.18
C ASP A 172 -12.70 -0.50 -10.01
N LEU A 173 -12.94 -1.01 -8.80
CA LEU A 173 -12.87 -0.19 -7.58
C LEU A 173 -11.48 0.44 -7.39
N LEU A 174 -10.39 -0.25 -7.75
CA LEU A 174 -9.04 0.36 -7.74
C LEU A 174 -8.90 1.47 -8.79
N VAL A 175 -9.50 1.28 -9.98
CA VAL A 175 -9.51 2.32 -11.03
C VAL A 175 -10.33 3.52 -10.58
N LEU A 176 -11.50 3.30 -9.97
CA LEU A 176 -12.35 4.34 -9.40
C LEU A 176 -11.65 5.09 -8.27
N ASP A 177 -10.88 4.42 -7.40
CA ASP A 177 -10.10 5.12 -6.37
C ASP A 177 -8.97 5.97 -6.99
N LYS A 178 -8.33 5.48 -8.05
CA LYS A 178 -7.31 6.24 -8.79
C LYS A 178 -7.92 7.47 -9.46
N ILE A 179 -9.11 7.36 -10.05
CA ILE A 179 -9.86 8.49 -10.62
C ILE A 179 -10.22 9.49 -9.52
N ALA A 180 -10.76 9.02 -8.38
CA ALA A 180 -11.08 9.87 -7.24
C ALA A 180 -9.83 10.60 -6.70
N GLY A 181 -8.70 9.90 -6.63
CA GLY A 181 -7.41 10.48 -6.28
C GLY A 181 -6.95 11.53 -7.27
N ALA A 182 -7.07 11.30 -8.59
CA ALA A 182 -6.70 12.28 -9.60
C ALA A 182 -7.57 13.54 -9.54
N ILE A 183 -8.89 13.38 -9.35
CA ILE A 183 -9.83 14.50 -9.17
C ILE A 183 -9.44 15.31 -7.93
N PHE A 184 -9.12 14.66 -6.81
CA PHE A 184 -8.73 15.37 -5.59
C PHE A 184 -7.49 16.27 -5.76
N HIS A 185 -6.60 15.99 -6.71
CA HIS A 185 -5.43 16.83 -6.99
C HIS A 185 -5.75 18.06 -7.86
N VAL A 186 -6.98 18.18 -8.39
CA VAL A 186 -7.38 19.36 -9.15
C VAL A 186 -7.54 20.56 -8.20
N PRO A 187 -6.92 21.71 -8.49
CA PRO A 187 -7.00 22.88 -7.62
C PRO A 187 -8.46 23.35 -7.48
N GLY A 188 -8.87 23.63 -6.24
CA GLY A 188 -10.24 24.06 -5.91
C GLY A 188 -11.17 22.95 -5.42
N ILE A 189 -10.71 21.68 -5.38
CA ILE A 189 -11.49 20.56 -4.86
C ILE A 189 -11.13 20.30 -3.39
N GLU A 190 -12.09 20.51 -2.48
CA GLU A 190 -11.92 20.25 -1.05
C GLU A 190 -12.02 18.75 -0.72
N ARG A 191 -12.92 18.03 -1.39
CA ARG A 191 -13.30 16.65 -1.04
C ARG A 191 -13.95 15.93 -2.21
N VAL A 192 -13.61 14.66 -2.42
CA VAL A 192 -14.25 13.79 -3.42
C VAL A 192 -14.97 12.66 -2.70
N GLN A 193 -16.30 12.60 -2.84
CA GLN A 193 -17.12 11.54 -2.26
C GLN A 193 -17.40 10.48 -3.34
N SER A 194 -16.89 9.27 -3.14
CA SER A 194 -17.03 8.14 -4.07
C SER A 194 -17.35 6.85 -3.32
N ILE A 195 -17.61 5.75 -4.06
CA ILE A 195 -17.85 4.44 -3.45
C ILE A 195 -16.65 3.92 -2.63
N THR A 196 -15.42 4.28 -3.02
CA THR A 196 -14.19 3.94 -2.28
C THR A 196 -13.87 4.95 -1.17
N ARG A 197 -14.53 6.12 -1.15
CA ARG A 197 -14.31 7.23 -0.21
C ARG A 197 -15.65 7.86 0.24
N PRO A 198 -16.49 7.12 0.98
CA PRO A 198 -17.84 7.58 1.31
C PRO A 198 -17.87 8.82 2.21
N LEU A 199 -16.81 9.06 2.99
CA LEU A 199 -16.68 10.25 3.84
C LEU A 199 -15.88 11.38 3.17
N GLY A 200 -15.23 11.13 2.03
CA GLY A 200 -14.29 12.05 1.38
C GLY A 200 -12.82 11.64 1.47
N PRO A 201 -12.21 11.60 2.68
CA PRO A 201 -10.88 11.05 2.82
C PRO A 201 -10.89 9.53 2.58
N PRO A 202 -9.77 8.95 2.14
CA PRO A 202 -9.65 7.51 1.98
C PRO A 202 -9.88 6.80 3.33
N ILE A 203 -10.60 5.69 3.31
CA ILE A 203 -10.84 4.87 4.51
C ILE A 203 -9.48 4.35 4.98
N GLN A 204 -9.11 4.62 6.23
CA GLN A 204 -7.78 4.26 6.77
C GLN A 204 -7.49 2.77 6.55
N ASP A 205 -8.47 1.91 6.85
CA ASP A 205 -8.34 0.45 6.76
C ASP A 205 -8.69 -0.13 5.37
N GLY A 206 -9.26 0.67 4.48
CA GLY A 206 -9.63 0.26 3.11
C GLY A 206 -8.64 0.73 2.04
N SER A 207 -7.66 1.55 2.41
CA SER A 207 -6.73 2.17 1.48
C SER A 207 -5.71 1.16 0.95
N ILE A 208 -5.33 1.28 -0.33
CA ILE A 208 -4.27 0.47 -0.96
C ILE A 208 -2.97 0.48 -0.13
N PRO A 209 -2.49 1.64 0.39
CA PRO A 209 -1.31 1.69 1.24
C PRO A 209 -1.47 0.85 2.52
N PHE A 210 -2.66 0.85 3.13
CA PHE A 210 -2.92 0.06 4.33
C PHE A 210 -2.93 -1.44 4.03
N GLN A 211 -3.62 -1.88 2.98
CA GLN A 211 -3.62 -3.31 2.58
C GLN A 211 -2.20 -3.81 2.25
N LEU A 212 -1.41 -2.98 1.55
CA LEU A 212 0.01 -3.27 1.31
C LEU A 212 0.81 -3.33 2.62
N SER A 213 0.53 -2.42 3.56
CA SER A 213 1.23 -2.39 4.85
C SER A 213 0.93 -3.64 5.69
N VAL A 214 -0.32 -4.11 5.73
CA VAL A 214 -0.73 -5.31 6.47
C VAL A 214 -0.13 -6.56 5.83
N GLN A 215 -0.10 -6.65 4.50
CA GLN A 215 0.57 -7.76 3.82
C GLN A 215 2.09 -7.75 4.06
N SER A 216 2.71 -6.56 4.10
CA SER A 216 4.14 -6.41 4.40
C SER A 216 4.50 -6.66 5.87
N ALA A 217 3.54 -6.52 6.80
CA ALA A 217 3.74 -6.78 8.22
C ALA A 217 4.05 -8.26 8.48
N ALA A 218 3.29 -9.17 7.84
CA ALA A 218 3.56 -10.62 7.91
C ALA A 218 4.94 -10.99 7.35
N ILE A 219 5.43 -10.27 6.33
CA ILE A 219 6.77 -10.45 5.77
C ILE A 219 7.84 -9.98 6.76
N ARG A 220 7.63 -8.84 7.44
CA ARG A 220 8.57 -8.32 8.46
C ARG A 220 8.67 -9.25 9.66
N ASP A 221 7.56 -9.82 10.12
CA ASP A 221 7.56 -10.78 11.22
C ASP A 221 8.27 -12.08 10.84
N ASN A 222 8.06 -12.58 9.62
CA ASN A 222 8.81 -13.72 9.09
C ASN A 222 10.31 -13.45 8.97
N LEU A 223 10.71 -12.23 8.58
CA LEU A 223 12.12 -11.82 8.52
C LEU A 223 12.76 -11.78 9.90
N ASN A 224 12.05 -11.29 10.92
CA ASN A 224 12.52 -11.31 12.31
C ASN A 224 12.70 -12.75 12.81
N TYR A 225 11.75 -13.64 12.49
CA TYR A 225 11.85 -15.06 12.80
C TYR A 225 13.05 -15.73 12.11
N LEU A 226 13.25 -15.48 10.82
CA LEU A 226 14.40 -15.99 10.07
C LEU A 226 15.73 -15.50 10.65
N LYS A 227 15.81 -14.22 11.03
CA LYS A 227 17.01 -13.64 11.66
C LYS A 227 17.32 -14.30 13.00
N ALA A 228 16.31 -14.58 13.81
CA ALA A 228 16.47 -15.31 15.07
C ALA A 228 17.01 -16.73 14.83
N ARG A 229 16.48 -17.44 13.82
CA ARG A 229 16.96 -18.79 13.46
C ARG A 229 18.39 -18.80 12.95
N VAL A 230 18.81 -17.81 12.16
CA VAL A 230 20.21 -17.65 11.74
C VAL A 230 21.11 -17.37 12.95
N GLY A 231 20.63 -16.59 13.93
CA GLY A 231 21.32 -16.38 15.20
C GLY A 231 21.54 -17.67 15.98
N ASP A 232 20.56 -18.57 16.01
CA ASP A 232 20.67 -19.88 16.65
C ASP A 232 21.66 -20.80 15.92
N ILE A 233 21.70 -20.77 14.57
CA ILE A 233 22.69 -21.53 13.79
C ILE A 233 24.13 -21.12 14.17
N LYS A 234 24.37 -19.83 14.42
CA LYS A 234 25.68 -19.35 14.88
C LYS A 234 26.07 -19.87 16.29
N LYS A 235 25.09 -20.16 17.15
CA LYS A 235 25.36 -20.81 18.44
C LYS A 235 25.75 -22.27 18.25
N ILE A 236 25.09 -22.97 17.32
CA ILE A 236 25.43 -24.35 16.96
C ILE A 236 26.87 -24.43 16.44
N THR A 237 27.32 -23.48 15.61
CA THR A 237 28.72 -23.47 15.15
C THR A 237 29.71 -23.30 16.31
N GLY A 238 29.40 -22.44 17.28
CA GLY A 238 30.25 -22.30 18.48
C GLY A 238 30.28 -23.57 19.34
N PHE A 239 29.17 -24.31 19.43
CA PHE A 239 29.13 -25.59 20.13
C PHE A 239 29.94 -26.67 19.41
N LEU A 240 29.89 -26.69 18.07
CA LEU A 240 30.70 -27.62 17.27
C LEU A 240 32.20 -27.37 17.46
N ASP A 241 32.64 -26.10 17.52
CA ASP A 241 34.04 -25.76 17.80
C ASP A 241 34.49 -26.30 19.18
N THR A 242 33.64 -26.17 20.21
CA THR A 242 33.96 -26.72 21.54
C THR A 242 34.03 -28.25 21.54
N GLN A 243 33.13 -28.94 20.82
CA GLN A 243 33.18 -30.40 20.70
C GLN A 243 34.43 -30.87 19.97
N ILE A 244 34.85 -30.16 18.91
CA ILE A 244 36.09 -30.49 18.18
C ILE A 244 37.30 -30.38 19.12
N ALA A 245 37.40 -29.30 19.90
CA ALA A 245 38.49 -29.12 20.85
C ALA A 245 38.52 -30.23 21.94
N LEU A 246 37.35 -30.69 22.40
CA LEU A 246 37.23 -31.80 23.34
C LEU A 246 37.68 -33.13 22.71
N LEU A 247 37.27 -33.42 21.48
CA LEU A 247 37.66 -34.62 20.74
C LEU A 247 39.17 -34.66 20.45
N GLU A 248 39.78 -33.53 20.08
CA GLU A 248 41.23 -33.42 19.90
C GLU A 248 41.99 -33.74 21.19
N ARG A 249 41.51 -33.22 22.33
CA ARG A 249 42.11 -33.50 23.64
C ARG A 249 41.96 -34.97 24.03
N GLN A 250 40.79 -35.56 23.81
CA GLN A 250 40.54 -36.97 24.08
C GLN A 250 41.44 -37.85 23.22
N TYR A 251 41.57 -37.56 21.93
CA TYR A 251 42.45 -38.28 21.01
C TYR A 251 43.92 -38.22 21.46
N ALA A 252 44.41 -37.05 21.85
CA ALA A 252 45.77 -36.88 22.33
C ALA A 252 46.06 -37.69 23.61
N VAL A 253 45.07 -37.83 24.50
CA VAL A 253 45.20 -38.65 25.73
C VAL A 253 45.19 -40.13 25.40
N THR A 254 44.28 -40.60 24.55
CA THR A 254 44.23 -42.01 24.11
C THR A 254 45.51 -42.40 23.37
N GLN A 255 46.11 -41.48 22.61
CA GLN A 255 47.38 -41.73 21.92
C GLN A 255 48.53 -41.96 22.91
N LYS A 256 48.60 -41.15 23.97
CA LYS A 256 49.58 -41.35 25.05
C LYS A 256 49.38 -42.69 25.76
N LEU A 257 48.12 -43.08 26.01
CA LEU A 257 47.80 -44.35 26.65
C LEU A 257 48.24 -45.55 25.80
N ALA A 258 47.98 -45.54 24.49
CA ALA A 258 48.39 -46.65 23.63
C ALA A 258 49.91 -46.78 23.53
N ASN A 259 50.63 -45.65 23.43
CA ASN A 259 52.09 -45.68 23.41
C ASN A 259 52.65 -46.23 24.74
N ALA A 260 52.06 -45.86 25.88
CA ALA A 260 52.47 -46.37 27.19
C ALA A 260 52.14 -47.87 27.37
N ALA A 261 50.99 -48.33 26.89
CA ALA A 261 50.62 -49.75 26.94
C ALA A 261 51.54 -50.61 26.06
N ASP A 262 51.91 -50.10 24.88
CA ASP A 262 52.83 -50.76 23.97
C ASP A 262 54.27 -50.84 24.53
N ASP A 263 54.74 -49.73 25.11
CA ASP A 263 56.03 -49.68 25.80
C ASP A 263 56.07 -50.68 26.98
N SER A 264 55.00 -50.71 27.80
CA SER A 264 54.87 -51.66 28.90
C SER A 264 54.85 -53.11 28.43
N SER A 265 54.15 -53.44 27.34
CA SER A 265 54.14 -54.79 26.76
C SER A 265 55.54 -55.22 26.32
N LYS A 266 56.27 -54.33 25.65
CA LYS A 266 57.65 -54.59 25.22
C LYS A 266 58.60 -54.83 26.40
N THR A 267 58.56 -53.95 27.42
CA THR A 267 59.40 -54.09 28.61
C THR A 267 59.09 -55.38 29.39
N THR A 268 57.81 -55.75 29.52
CA THR A 268 57.46 -57.02 30.19
C THR A 268 57.90 -58.23 29.37
N GLY A 269 57.81 -58.18 28.04
CA GLY A 269 58.34 -59.24 27.16
C GLY A 269 59.86 -59.40 27.29
N GLU A 270 60.61 -58.30 27.35
CA GLU A 270 62.05 -58.33 27.63
C GLU A 270 62.34 -58.92 29.02
N THR A 271 61.50 -58.61 30.02
CA THR A 271 61.63 -59.16 31.38
C THR A 271 61.32 -60.66 31.44
N ALA A 272 60.32 -61.13 30.69
CA ALA A 272 59.99 -62.55 30.58
C ALA A 272 61.11 -63.35 29.92
N ALA A 273 61.71 -62.81 28.85
CA ALA A 273 62.86 -63.44 28.19
C ALA A 273 64.07 -63.59 29.13
N ILE A 274 64.37 -62.56 29.93
CA ILE A 274 65.42 -62.64 30.97
C ILE A 274 65.06 -63.68 32.04
N THR A 275 63.79 -63.79 32.41
CA THR A 275 63.32 -64.77 33.40
C THR A 275 63.43 -66.20 32.87
N ASP A 276 63.16 -66.44 31.59
CA ASP A 276 63.37 -67.73 30.92
C ASP A 276 64.85 -68.12 30.91
N GLU A 277 65.75 -67.20 30.60
CA GLU A 277 67.20 -67.45 30.64
C GLU A 277 67.68 -67.84 32.06
N ILE A 278 67.15 -67.17 33.09
CA ILE A 278 67.43 -67.53 34.50
C ILE A 278 66.87 -68.91 34.82
N ARG A 279 65.65 -69.22 34.39
CA ARG A 279 65.01 -70.52 34.59
C ARG A 279 65.79 -71.64 33.93
N ASP A 280 66.24 -71.47 32.69
CA ASP A 280 67.03 -72.46 31.96
C ASP A 280 68.38 -72.72 32.67
N HIS A 281 69.05 -71.68 33.15
CA HIS A 281 70.27 -71.83 33.96
C HIS A 281 70.03 -72.52 35.31
N ILE A 282 68.87 -72.31 35.93
CA ILE A 282 68.47 -73.03 37.16
C ILE A 282 68.14 -74.49 36.85
N ALA A 283 67.48 -74.78 35.73
CA ALA A 283 67.16 -76.13 35.30
C ALA A 283 68.43 -76.95 34.98
N ASP A 284 69.41 -76.35 34.29
CA ASP A 284 70.73 -76.96 34.06
C ASP A 284 71.46 -77.28 35.37
N PHE A 285 71.34 -76.38 36.36
CA PHE A 285 71.89 -76.60 37.70
C PHE A 285 71.15 -77.72 38.45
N ASP A 286 69.82 -77.76 38.44
CA ASP A 286 69.02 -78.83 39.07
C ASP A 286 69.33 -80.19 38.44
N ASP A 287 69.42 -80.29 37.12
CA ASP A 287 69.73 -81.54 36.43
C ASP A 287 71.13 -82.08 36.79
N PHE A 288 72.12 -81.21 37.00
CA PHE A 288 73.45 -81.61 37.50
C PHE A 288 73.40 -82.14 38.94
N TRP A 289 72.58 -81.54 39.81
CA TRP A 289 72.47 -81.91 41.23
C TRP A 289 71.39 -82.97 41.52
N ARG A 290 70.64 -83.41 40.50
CA ARG A 290 69.57 -84.41 40.59
C ARG A 290 69.93 -85.72 41.32
N PRO A 291 71.16 -86.29 41.18
CA PRO A 291 71.55 -87.49 41.93
C PRO A 291 71.65 -87.24 43.44
N ILE A 292 72.07 -86.05 43.84
CA ILE A 292 72.19 -85.63 45.24
C ILE A 292 70.81 -85.29 45.81
N ARG A 293 69.95 -84.65 45.01
CA ARG A 293 68.54 -84.38 45.35
C ARG A 293 67.78 -85.68 45.65
N SER A 294 67.92 -86.73 44.83
CA SER A 294 67.19 -88.00 45.05
C SER A 294 67.58 -88.70 46.36
N TYR A 295 68.83 -88.56 46.79
CA TYR A 295 69.32 -89.10 48.06
C TYR A 295 68.62 -88.43 49.26
N PHE A 296 68.49 -87.11 49.25
CA PHE A 296 67.87 -86.35 50.36
C PHE A 296 66.34 -86.48 50.42
N TYR A 297 65.65 -86.77 49.31
CA TYR A 297 64.20 -86.98 49.30
C TYR A 297 63.77 -88.41 49.71
N TRP A 298 64.69 -89.38 49.71
CA TRP A 298 64.41 -90.78 50.07
C TRP A 298 64.44 -91.06 51.59
N GLU A 299 65.14 -90.23 52.37
CA GLU A 299 65.33 -90.43 53.82
C GLU A 299 64.14 -89.87 54.64
N ARG A 300 63.47 -90.73 55.43
CA ARG A 300 62.21 -90.40 56.11
C ARG A 300 62.33 -89.45 57.32
N HIS A 301 63.55 -89.21 57.82
CA HIS A 301 63.84 -88.36 59.01
C HIS A 301 64.61 -87.06 58.67
N CYS A 302 64.55 -86.58 57.42
CA CYS A 302 65.28 -85.38 56.95
C CYS A 302 64.89 -84.06 57.68
N TYR A 303 63.77 -84.02 58.41
CA TYR A 303 63.34 -82.85 59.18
C TYR A 303 64.20 -82.57 60.42
N ASP A 304 64.84 -83.60 61.01
CA ASP A 304 65.58 -83.44 62.27
C ASP A 304 67.09 -83.15 62.05
N ILE A 305 67.56 -83.12 60.80
CA ILE A 305 68.97 -82.85 60.44
C ILE A 305 69.07 -81.46 59.79
N PRO A 306 69.76 -80.48 60.42
CA PRO A 306 69.79 -79.08 59.95
C PRO A 306 70.26 -78.90 58.50
N ILE A 307 71.25 -79.69 58.08
CA ILE A 307 71.79 -79.65 56.71
C ILE A 307 70.77 -80.17 55.69
N CYS A 308 70.04 -81.24 56.00
CA CYS A 308 69.08 -81.87 55.09
C CYS A 308 67.88 -80.94 54.81
N TRP A 309 67.33 -80.32 55.85
CA TRP A 309 66.23 -79.36 55.71
C TRP A 309 66.63 -78.09 54.95
N SER A 310 67.83 -77.55 55.19
CA SER A 310 68.31 -76.34 54.50
C SER A 310 68.49 -76.54 52.99
N LEU A 311 69.05 -77.69 52.58
CA LEU A 311 69.20 -78.06 51.17
C LEU A 311 67.84 -78.34 50.52
N ARG A 312 66.92 -79.00 51.23
CA ARG A 312 65.55 -79.22 50.73
C ARG A 312 64.81 -77.90 50.50
N SER A 313 64.87 -76.96 51.44
CA SER A 313 64.25 -75.64 51.27
C SER A 313 64.89 -74.82 50.14
N LEU A 314 66.19 -75.00 49.87
CA LEU A 314 66.87 -74.35 48.76
C LEU A 314 66.35 -74.89 47.42
N PHE A 315 66.21 -76.21 47.27
CA PHE A 315 65.63 -76.81 46.07
C PHE A 315 64.14 -76.48 45.90
N ASP A 316 63.34 -76.50 46.98
CA ASP A 316 61.93 -76.08 46.91
C ASP A 316 61.78 -74.59 46.52
N ALA A 317 62.74 -73.73 46.88
CA ALA A 317 62.77 -72.33 46.43
C ALA A 317 63.20 -72.19 44.96
N LEU A 318 64.06 -73.08 44.45
CA LEU A 318 64.42 -73.15 43.03
C LEU A 318 63.24 -73.62 42.17
N ASP A 319 62.48 -74.63 42.62
CA ASP A 319 61.25 -75.07 41.95
C ASP A 319 60.19 -73.96 41.88
N GLY A 320 60.23 -72.98 42.80
CA GLY A 320 59.36 -71.81 42.77
C GLY A 320 59.59 -70.87 41.56
N PHE A 321 60.75 -70.94 40.91
CA PHE A 321 61.06 -70.10 39.74
C PHE A 321 60.28 -70.50 38.48
N ASP A 322 59.92 -71.78 38.32
CA ASP A 322 59.08 -72.22 37.20
C ASP A 322 57.70 -71.57 37.24
N GLN A 323 57.09 -71.50 38.43
CA GLN A 323 55.80 -70.82 38.61
C GLN A 323 55.91 -69.31 38.39
N LEU A 324 57.04 -68.71 38.76
CA LEU A 324 57.29 -67.29 38.53
C LEU A 324 57.39 -66.98 37.03
N ALA A 325 58.16 -67.78 36.28
CA ALA A 325 58.31 -67.65 34.83
C ALA A 325 56.98 -67.80 34.10
N GLU A 326 56.17 -68.81 34.45
CA GLU A 326 54.84 -69.01 33.87
C GLU A 326 53.90 -67.80 34.12
N LYS A 327 53.97 -67.18 35.30
CA LYS A 327 53.21 -65.96 35.60
C LYS A 327 53.70 -64.74 34.83
N PHE A 328 55.00 -64.62 34.55
CA PHE A 328 55.52 -63.55 33.70
C PHE A 328 55.11 -63.72 32.24
N HIS A 329 55.03 -64.94 31.72
CA HIS A 329 54.48 -65.21 30.39
C HIS A 329 52.99 -64.86 30.29
N ALA A 330 52.19 -65.23 31.29
CA ALA A 330 50.79 -64.84 31.37
C ALA A 330 50.62 -63.31 31.40
N LEU A 331 51.44 -62.62 32.22
CA LEU A 331 51.43 -61.16 32.29
C LEU A 331 51.86 -60.49 30.97
N THR A 332 52.84 -61.07 30.27
CA THR A 332 53.28 -60.60 28.95
C THR A 332 52.18 -60.74 27.91
N SER A 333 51.47 -61.87 27.89
CA SER A 333 50.33 -62.09 27.01
C SER A 333 49.22 -61.06 27.27
N ASP A 334 48.82 -60.87 28.53
CA ASP A 334 47.77 -59.91 28.92
C ASP A 334 48.13 -58.47 28.54
N LEU A 335 49.39 -58.06 28.74
CA LEU A 335 49.84 -56.72 28.37
C LEU A 335 49.93 -56.55 26.85
N THR A 336 50.26 -57.59 26.11
CA THR A 336 50.27 -57.58 24.65
C THR A 336 48.86 -57.46 24.07
N ASP A 337 47.90 -58.18 24.67
CA ASP A 337 46.48 -58.05 24.32
C ASP A 337 45.95 -56.66 24.65
N THR A 338 46.33 -56.11 25.81
CA THR A 338 45.96 -54.75 26.23
C THR A 338 46.54 -53.69 25.28
N ALA A 339 47.81 -53.82 24.88
CA ALA A 339 48.44 -52.92 23.91
C ALA A 339 47.75 -52.99 22.54
N THR A 340 47.38 -54.20 22.09
CA THR A 340 46.70 -54.43 20.81
C THR A 340 45.29 -53.83 20.82
N ALA A 341 44.50 -54.08 21.87
CA ALA A 341 43.17 -53.50 22.06
C ALA A 341 43.23 -51.96 22.10
N THR A 342 44.23 -51.38 22.77
CA THR A 342 44.37 -49.92 22.86
C THR A 342 44.73 -49.29 21.50
N ARG A 343 45.51 -49.99 20.67
CA ARG A 343 45.78 -49.56 19.28
C ARG A 343 44.56 -49.67 18.37
N GLU A 344 43.72 -50.70 18.54
CA GLU A 344 42.47 -50.82 17.78
C GLU A 344 41.49 -49.70 18.11
N LEU A 345 41.40 -49.31 19.38
CA LEU A 345 40.61 -48.14 19.82
C LEU A 345 41.11 -46.82 19.20
N LEU A 346 42.42 -46.69 18.99
CA LEU A 346 42.96 -45.53 18.27
C LEU A 346 42.67 -45.54 16.77
N ARG A 347 42.62 -46.72 16.14
CA ARG A 347 42.31 -46.86 14.71
C ARG A 347 40.85 -46.60 14.40
N SER A 348 39.94 -46.91 15.33
CA SER A 348 38.50 -46.66 15.19
C SER A 348 38.10 -45.22 15.47
N SER A 349 38.96 -44.43 16.15
CA SER A 349 38.74 -42.99 16.29
C SER A 349 38.99 -42.25 14.97
N PRO A 350 38.09 -41.36 14.54
CA PRO A 350 38.29 -40.58 13.33
C PRO A 350 39.58 -39.75 13.46
N ARG A 351 40.50 -39.92 12.51
CA ARG A 351 41.74 -39.12 12.43
C ARG A 351 41.37 -37.65 12.28
N THR A 352 41.37 -36.90 13.38
CA THR A 352 41.39 -35.45 13.33
C THR A 352 42.80 -35.04 12.89
N SER A 353 42.98 -34.90 11.57
CA SER A 353 44.18 -34.28 11.01
C SER A 353 44.35 -32.89 11.63
N PRO A 354 45.49 -32.55 12.25
CA PRO A 354 45.76 -31.20 12.72
C PRO A 354 46.11 -30.35 11.50
N SER A 355 45.11 -29.99 10.69
CA SER A 355 45.30 -29.14 9.52
C SER A 355 44.15 -28.16 9.35
N ARG A 356 43.81 -27.43 10.43
CA ARG A 356 43.09 -26.15 10.29
C ARG A 356 43.30 -25.18 11.45
N SER A 357 44.53 -25.06 11.95
CA SER A 357 44.87 -23.83 12.69
C SER A 357 45.06 -22.70 11.68
N ARG A 358 44.34 -21.59 11.89
CA ARG A 358 44.52 -20.25 11.27
C ARG A 358 44.10 -20.07 9.80
N SER A 359 42.80 -19.95 9.58
CA SER A 359 42.31 -18.96 8.62
C SER A 359 40.92 -18.46 9.03
N GLY A 360 40.84 -17.22 9.52
CA GLY A 360 39.53 -16.60 9.75
C GLY A 360 39.43 -15.56 10.87
N THR A 361 40.42 -14.71 11.08
CA THR A 361 40.21 -13.43 11.80
C THR A 361 40.58 -12.29 10.87
N ARG A 362 39.71 -12.02 9.89
CA ARG A 362 39.67 -10.78 9.12
C ARG A 362 38.31 -10.65 8.42
N ARG A 363 37.34 -10.05 9.11
CA ARG A 363 36.63 -8.82 8.72
C ARG A 363 35.54 -8.52 9.72
#